data_AF-A0A946I0H4-F1
#
_entry.id   AF-A0A946I0H4-F1
#
_cell.length_a   1.000
_cell.length_b   1.000
_cell.length_c   1.000
_cell.angle_alpha   90.00
_cell.angle_beta   90.00
_cell.angle_gamma   90.00
#
_symmetry.space_group_name_H-M   'P 1'
#
loop_
_entity.id
_entity.type
_entity.pdbx_description
1 polymer ?
#
loop_
_entity_poly.entity_id
_entity_poly.type
_entity_poly.pdbx_seq_one_letter_code
_entity_poly.pdbx_strand_id
1 'polypeptide(L)'
;MERRLTAILAADVVDYSRLMGEDQTRTLNALRQLRGELFEPVVRAHKGTVVKRMGDDWIVEFPSVSDAVDCAVRIHEGEHSQNAK
;
A
#
# COMPACT_ATOMS: atom_id res chain seq x y z
N MET A 1 8.80 -25.78 -9.20
CA MET A 1 8.26 -25.09 -8.01
C MET A 1 9.43 -24.51 -7.26
N GLU A 2 9.58 -23.19 -7.26
CA GLU A 2 10.68 -22.51 -6.58
C GLU A 2 10.24 -22.15 -5.17
N ARG A 3 11.05 -22.49 -4.15
CA ARG A 3 10.77 -22.22 -2.74
C ARG A 3 11.78 -21.20 -2.24
N ARG A 4 11.31 -20.14 -1.60
CA ARG A 4 12.17 -19.14 -0.93
C ARG A 4 11.51 -18.61 0.33
N LEU A 5 12.34 -18.18 1.28
CA LEU A 5 11.89 -17.39 2.43
C LEU A 5 11.70 -15.93 1.98
N THR A 6 10.58 -15.31 2.32
CA THR A 6 10.26 -13.92 1.97
C THR A 6 9.36 -13.31 3.05
N ALA A 7 9.38 -11.99 3.19
CA ALA A 7 8.42 -11.27 4.01
C ALA A 7 7.22 -10.84 3.17
N ILE A 8 6.01 -10.98 3.72
CA ILE A 8 4.77 -10.55 3.07
C ILE A 8 4.17 -9.41 3.87
N LEU A 9 3.92 -8.29 3.19
CA LEU A 9 3.13 -7.17 3.70
C LEU A 9 1.71 -7.28 3.10
N ALA A 10 0.70 -7.26 3.96
CA ALA A 10 -0.69 -7.08 3.57
C ALA A 10 -1.14 -5.69 4.03
N ALA A 11 -1.80 -4.94 3.16
CA ALA A 11 -2.29 -3.60 3.43
C ALA A 11 -3.67 -3.39 2.80
N ASP A 12 -4.52 -2.64 3.49
CA ASP A 12 -5.90 -2.34 3.11
C ASP A 12 -6.29 -0.93 3.58
N VAL A 13 -7.31 -0.32 2.96
CA VAL A 13 -7.81 1.01 3.33
C VAL A 13 -8.88 0.89 4.40
N VAL A 14 -8.61 1.46 5.57
CA VAL A 14 -9.59 1.53 6.66
C VAL A 14 -10.87 2.25 6.20
N ASP A 15 -12.03 1.68 6.53
CA ASP A 15 -13.36 2.21 6.20
C ASP A 15 -13.69 2.33 4.71
N TYR A 16 -12.94 1.69 3.81
CA TYR A 16 -13.15 1.82 2.37
C TYR A 16 -14.59 1.63 1.91
N SER A 17 -15.29 0.62 2.44
CA SER A 17 -16.70 0.36 2.12
C SER A 17 -17.61 1.55 2.47
N ARG A 18 -17.37 2.21 3.61
CA ARG A 18 -18.11 3.41 4.04
C ARG A 18 -17.78 4.60 3.14
N LEU A 19 -16.50 4.84 2.88
CA LEU A 19 -16.02 5.94 2.01
C LEU A 19 -16.58 5.82 0.58
N MET A 20 -16.60 4.60 0.04
CA MET A 20 -17.21 4.29 -1.25
C MET A 20 -18.71 4.55 -1.28
N GLY A 21 -19.42 4.29 -0.18
CA GLY A 21 -20.85 4.56 -0.04
C GLY A 21 -21.17 6.06 0.09
N GLU A 22 -20.28 6.84 0.69
CA GLU A 22 -20.44 8.29 0.86
C GLU A 22 -20.11 9.06 -0.43
N ASP A 23 -18.95 8.78 -1.04
CA ASP A 23 -18.53 9.38 -2.30
C ASP A 23 -17.56 8.46 -3.06
N GLN A 24 -18.11 7.68 -3.98
CA GLN A 24 -17.36 6.76 -4.81
C GLN A 24 -16.30 7.45 -5.67
N THR A 25 -16.63 8.57 -6.33
CA THR A 25 -15.70 9.21 -7.28
C THR A 25 -14.50 9.79 -6.54
N ARG A 26 -14.73 10.45 -5.41
CA ARG A 26 -13.67 10.98 -4.57
C ARG A 26 -12.79 9.86 -4.03
N THR A 27 -13.39 8.79 -3.51
CA THR A 27 -12.66 7.66 -2.93
C THR A 27 -11.78 6.97 -3.96
N LEU A 28 -12.29 6.72 -5.17
CA LEU A 28 -11.50 6.11 -6.25
C LEU A 28 -10.36 7.02 -6.72
N ASN A 29 -10.55 8.34 -6.75
CA ASN A 29 -9.50 9.28 -7.11
C ASN A 29 -8.39 9.32 -6.04
N ALA A 30 -8.76 9.38 -4.76
CA ALA A 30 -7.81 9.33 -3.65
C ALA A 30 -7.01 8.01 -3.67
N LEU A 31 -7.68 6.87 -3.88
CA LEU A 31 -7.02 5.57 -3.97
C LEU A 31 -6.02 5.49 -5.15
N ARG A 32 -6.37 6.07 -6.30
CA ARG A 32 -5.47 6.16 -7.45
C ARG A 32 -4.24 7.02 -7.14
N GLN A 33 -4.44 8.13 -6.43
CA GLN A 33 -3.38 9.05 -6.04
C GLN A 33 -2.44 8.40 -5.02
N LEU A 34 -2.96 7.88 -3.91
CA LEU A 34 -2.20 7.12 -2.91
C LEU A 34 -1.34 6.06 -3.57
N ARG A 35 -1.94 5.28 -4.48
CA ARG A 35 -1.23 4.22 -5.18
C ARG A 35 -0.07 4.72 -6.04
N GLY A 36 -0.31 5.72 -6.88
CA GLY A 36 0.65 6.19 -7.87
C GLY A 36 1.74 7.09 -7.29
N GLU A 37 1.40 7.89 -6.29
CA GLU A 37 2.27 8.94 -5.76
C GLU A 37 3.01 8.51 -4.50
N LEU A 38 2.44 7.59 -3.71
CA LEU A 38 3.05 7.15 -2.45
C LEU A 38 3.34 5.65 -2.42
N PHE A 39 2.31 4.81 -2.54
CA PHE A 39 2.44 3.38 -2.25
C PHE A 39 3.42 2.67 -3.17
N GLU A 40 3.21 2.70 -4.50
CA GLU A 40 4.10 1.99 -5.43
C GLU A 40 5.54 2.55 -5.43
N PRO A 41 5.77 3.87 -5.39
CA PRO A 41 7.13 4.42 -5.24
C PRO A 41 7.84 3.94 -3.97
N VAL A 42 7.17 3.96 -2.81
CA VAL A 42 7.77 3.55 -1.54
C VAL A 42 8.05 2.04 -1.51
N VAL A 43 7.12 1.22 -2.02
CA VAL A 43 7.32 -0.23 -2.18
C VAL A 43 8.56 -0.52 -3.02
N ARG A 44 8.70 0.13 -4.18
CA ARG A 44 9.86 -0.07 -5.06
C ARG A 44 11.17 0.41 -4.41
N ALA A 45 11.14 1.52 -3.68
CA ALA A 45 12.32 2.03 -2.98
C ALA A 45 12.85 1.05 -1.92
N HIS A 46 11.97 0.25 -1.32
CA HIS A 46 12.30 -0.80 -0.35
C HIS A 46 12.36 -2.20 -0.99
N LYS A 47 12.58 -2.31 -2.31
CA LYS A 47 12.75 -3.59 -3.04
C LYS A 47 11.54 -4.54 -2.93
N GLY A 48 10.36 -4.01 -2.59
CA GLY A 48 9.14 -4.78 -2.56
C GLY A 48 8.56 -4.98 -3.96
N THR A 49 7.84 -6.08 -4.14
CA THR A 49 7.11 -6.39 -5.38
C THR A 49 5.64 -6.63 -5.04
N VAL A 50 4.75 -5.88 -5.68
CA VAL A 50 3.30 -6.08 -5.51
C VAL A 50 2.93 -7.39 -6.21
N VAL A 51 2.62 -8.42 -5.43
CA VAL A 51 2.24 -9.74 -5.98
C VAL A 51 0.76 -9.79 -6.34
N LYS A 52 -0.07 -9.01 -5.63
CA LYS A 52 -1.50 -8.99 -5.84
C LYS A 52 -2.11 -7.67 -5.42
N ARG A 53 -3.16 -7.30 -6.15
CA ARG A 53 -3.99 -6.13 -5.88
C ARG A 53 -5.45 -6.50 -6.10
N MET A 54 -6.33 -6.15 -5.16
CA MET A 54 -7.77 -6.42 -5.25
C MET A 54 -8.54 -5.22 -4.71
N GLY A 55 -8.97 -4.33 -5.59
CA GLY A 55 -9.60 -3.08 -5.15
C GLY A 55 -8.58 -2.17 -4.44
N ASP A 56 -8.79 -2.00 -3.15
CA ASP A 56 -7.98 -1.28 -2.18
C ASP A 56 -7.00 -2.16 -1.38
N ASP A 57 -7.06 -3.48 -1.55
CA ASP A 57 -6.09 -4.40 -0.94
C ASP A 57 -4.78 -4.50 -1.74
N TRP A 58 -3.67 -4.61 -1.02
CA TRP A 58 -2.36 -4.97 -1.53
C TRP A 58 -1.74 -6.15 -0.78
N ILE A 59 -1.13 -7.05 -1.54
CA ILE A 59 -0.16 -8.01 -1.05
C ILE A 59 1.17 -7.72 -1.72
N VAL A 60 2.21 -7.53 -0.92
CA VAL A 60 3.55 -7.16 -1.38
C VAL A 60 4.56 -8.14 -0.78
N GLU A 61 5.44 -8.67 -1.62
CA GLU A 61 6.56 -9.50 -1.18
C GLU A 61 7.85 -8.69 -1.07
N PHE A 62 8.67 -9.02 -0.08
CA PHE A 62 9.97 -8.40 0.16
C PHE A 62 11.05 -9.46 0.40
N PRO A 63 12.29 -9.24 -0.08
CA PRO A 63 13.40 -10.13 0.19
C PRO A 63 13.90 -10.07 1.64
N SER A 64 13.55 -9.01 2.39
CA SER A 64 13.94 -8.80 3.79
C SER A 64 12.76 -8.36 4.65
N VAL A 65 12.75 -8.80 5.91
CA VAL A 65 11.79 -8.34 6.93
C VAL A 65 12.00 -6.84 7.24
N SER A 66 13.24 -6.38 7.30
CA SER A 66 13.54 -4.96 7.56
C SER A 66 12.98 -4.06 6.46
N ASP A 67 13.21 -4.45 5.20
CA ASP A 67 12.71 -3.71 4.03
C ASP A 67 11.17 -3.62 4.06
N ALA A 68 10.48 -4.69 4.47
CA ALA A 68 9.02 -4.69 4.60
C ALA A 68 8.53 -3.74 5.71
N VAL A 69 9.19 -3.75 6.88
CA VAL A 69 8.82 -2.90 8.02
C VAL A 69 9.10 -1.43 7.73
N ASP A 70 10.28 -1.11 7.21
CA ASP A 70 10.66 0.26 6.85
C ASP A 70 9.72 0.82 5.76
N CYS A 71 9.34 -0.01 4.78
CA CYS A 71 8.33 0.34 3.79
C CYS A 71 6.98 0.67 4.44
N ALA A 72 6.50 -0.17 5.37
CA ALA A 72 5.21 0.03 6.04
C ALA A 72 5.19 1.33 6.86
N VAL A 73 6.24 1.59 7.63
CA VAL A 73 6.40 2.85 8.39
C VAL A 73 6.38 4.04 7.44
N ARG A 74 7.15 3.98 6.35
CA ARG A 74 7.25 5.10 5.41
C ARG A 74 5.93 5.40 4.70
N ILE A 75 5.16 4.37 4.33
CA ILE A 75 3.81 4.54 3.78
C ILE A 75 2.91 5.24 4.81
N HIS A 76 2.94 4.80 6.07
CA HIS A 76 2.09 5.37 7.11
C HIS A 76 2.41 6.85 7.40
N GLU A 77 3.69 7.22 7.47
CA GLU A 77 4.14 8.61 7.64
C GLU A 77 3.79 9.50 6.44
N GLY A 78 3.92 8.95 5.23
CA GLY A 78 3.54 9.64 3.99
C GLY A 78 2.04 9.93 3.95
N GLU A 79 1.21 8.94 4.30
CA GLU A 79 -0.25 9.09 4.39
C GLU A 79 -0.66 10.14 5.41
N HIS A 80 -0.07 10.13 6.60
CA HIS A 80 -0.33 11.16 7.62
C HIS A 80 -0.03 12.57 7.10
N SER A 81 1.03 12.71 6.31
CA SER A 81 1.42 14.00 5.72
C SER A 81 0.48 14.44 4.58
N GLN A 82 -0.17 13.51 3.88
CA GLN A 82 -1.15 13.81 2.82
C GLN A 82 -2.53 14.13 3.41
N ASN A 83 -2.96 13.40 4.43
CA ASN A 83 -4.26 13.59 5.09
C ASN A 83 -4.32 14.82 6.00
N ALA A 84 -3.17 15.40 6.37
CA ALA A 84 -3.08 16.64 7.14
C ALA A 84 -3.20 17.92 6.28
N LYS A 85 -3.38 17.79 4.95
CA LYS A 85 -3.58 18.90 4.01
C LYS A 85 -5.04 19.05 3.63
#